data_AF-A0A3N5N6H8-F1
#
_entry.id   AF-A0A3N5N6H8-F1
#
_cell.length_a   1.000
_cell.length_b   1.000
_cell.length_c   1.000
_cell.angle_alpha   90.00
_cell.angle_beta   90.00
_cell.angle_gamma   90.00
#
_symmetry.space_group_name_H-M   'P 1'
#
loop_
_entity.id
_entity.type
_entity.pdbx_description
1 polymer ?
#
loop_
_entity_poly.entity_id
_entity_poly.type
_entity_poly.pdbx_seq_one_letter_code
_entity_poly.pdbx_strand_id
1 'polypeptide(L)' 'MQTEKYDLAIIGAGPAGMMAALRASECGARVVLLEKKHMPGIKLLLT' A
#
# COMPACT_ATOMS: atom_id res chain seq x y z
N MET A 1 11.71 2.46 19.39
CA MET A 1 10.73 2.64 18.30
C MET A 1 11.38 3.51 17.24
N GLN A 2 11.63 2.98 16.04
CA GLN A 2 12.13 3.80 14.94
C GLN A 2 10.95 4.57 14.34
N THR A 3 11.07 5.89 14.29
CA THR A 3 10.06 6.74 13.65
C THR A 3 10.42 6.86 12.18
N GLU A 4 9.99 5.89 11.39
CA GLU A 4 10.04 5.97 9.94
C GLU A 4 9.09 7.10 9.51
N LYS A 5 9.63 8.11 8.81
CA LYS A 5 8.79 9.16 8.25
C LYS A 5 8.20 8.63 6.94
N TYR A 6 6.89 8.76 6.79
CA TYR A 6 6.17 8.50 5.54
C TYR A 6 5.49 9.78 5.09
N ASP A 7 5.38 9.94 3.77
CA ASP A 7 4.78 11.12 3.15
C ASP A 7 3.31 10.83 2.79
N LEU A 8 2.95 9.55 2.61
CA LEU A 8 1.59 9.09 2.29
C LEU A 8 1.27 7.78 3.00
N ALA A 9 0.06 7.68 3.56
CA ALA A 9 -0.50 6.43 4.09
C ALA A 9 -1.68 5.98 3.23
N ILE A 10 -1.66 4.72 2.79
CA ILE A 10 -2.72 4.10 1.99
C ILE A 10 -3.33 2.96 2.79
N ILE A 11 -4.66 2.97 2.92
CA ILE A 11 -5.40 1.95 3.66
C ILE A 11 -6.13 1.04 2.68
N GLY A 12 -5.77 -0.23 2.68
CA GLY A 12 -6.28 -1.30 1.83
C GLY A 12 -5.28 -1.68 0.72
N ALA A 13 -4.75 -2.90 0.77
CA ALA A 13 -3.85 -3.45 -0.25
C ALA A 13 -4.61 -4.32 -1.27
N GLY A 14 -5.73 -3.78 -1.76
CA GLY A 14 -6.38 -4.29 -2.98
C GLY A 14 -5.66 -3.82 -4.24
N PRO A 15 -6.18 -4.15 -5.44
CA PRO A 15 -5.56 -3.77 -6.72
C PRO A 15 -5.37 -2.26 -6.84
N ALA A 16 -6.42 -1.49 -6.50
CA ALA A 16 -6.38 -0.03 -6.53
C ALA A 16 -5.37 0.55 -5.53
N GLY A 17 -5.32 0.03 -4.30
CA GLY A 17 -4.42 0.53 -3.26
C GLY A 17 -2.95 0.22 -3.56
N MET A 18 -2.68 -0.97 -4.12
CA MET A 18 -1.34 -1.32 -4.61
C MET A 18 -0.90 -0.44 -5.78
N MET A 19 -1.79 -0.19 -6.76
CA MET A 19 -1.48 0.70 -7.88
C MET A 19 -1.25 2.15 -7.42
N ALA A 20 -2.03 2.63 -6.46
CA ALA A 20 -1.82 3.94 -5.85
C ALA A 20 -0.49 4.03 -5.10
N ALA A 21 -0.13 2.98 -4.34
CA ALA A 21 1.15 2.91 -3.63
C ALA A 21 2.34 2.91 -4.59
N LEU A 22 2.25 2.11 -5.66
CA LEU A 22 3.26 2.05 -6.71
C LEU A 22 3.43 3.43 -7.35
N ARG A 23 2.32 4.06 -7.78
CA ARG A 23 2.39 5.35 -8.45
C ARG A 23 2.93 6.46 -7.55
N ALA A 24 2.51 6.49 -6.28
CA ALA A 24 3.04 7.44 -5.32
C ALA A 24 4.55 7.22 -5.05
N SER A 25 4.99 5.96 -5.00
CA SER A 25 6.41 5.63 -4.89
C SER A 25 7.22 6.04 -6.13
N GLU A 26 6.67 5.89 -7.34
CA GLU A 26 7.30 6.37 -8.58
C GLU A 26 7.46 7.89 -8.60
N CYS A 27 6.53 8.62 -7.97
CA CYS A 27 6.62 10.06 -7.77
C CYS A 27 7.58 10.48 -6.64
N GLY A 28 8.27 9.53 -6.01
CA GLY A 28 9.27 9.79 -4.96
C GLY A 28 8.70 9.93 -3.54
N ALA A 29 7.41 9.65 -3.33
CA ALA A 29 6.82 9.66 -2.00
C ALA A 29 7.19 8.37 -1.24
N ARG A 30 7.50 8.48 0.05
CA ARG A 30 7.62 7.32 0.93
C ARG A 30 6.23 6.93 1.41
N VAL A 31 5.78 5.78 0.94
CA VAL A 31 4.40 5.32 1.15
C VAL A 31 4.37 4.19 2.18
N VAL A 32 3.42 4.26 3.11
CA VAL A 32 3.04 3.10 3.92
C VAL A 32 1.71 2.54 3.43
N LEU A 33 1.68 1.26 3.09
CA LEU A 33 0.48 0.54 2.67
C LEU A 33 0.01 -0.37 3.80
N LEU A 34 -1.20 -0.16 4.29
CA LEU A 34 -1.79 -0.88 5.42
C LEU A 34 -2.91 -1.79 4.92
N GLU A 35 -2.88 -3.06 5.32
CA GLU A 35 -3.94 -4.03 5.01
C GLU A 35 -4.35 -4.77 6.28
N LYS A 36 -5.65 -4.99 6.45
CA LYS A 36 -6.20 -5.73 7.58
C LYS A 36 -5.96 -7.24 7.42
N LYS A 37 -5.96 -7.73 6.19
CA LYS A 37 -5.70 -9.14 5.88
C LYS A 37 -4.21 -9.48 5.98
N HIS A 38 -3.92 -10.75 6.20
CA HIS A 38 -2.55 -11.25 6.30
C HIS A 38 -1.75 -11.08 5.00
N MET A 39 -2.42 -11.08 3.84
CA MET A 39 -1.77 -10.98 2.54
C MET A 39 -2.42 -9.89 1.67
N PRO A 40 -1.63 -8.99 1.07
CA PRO A 40 -2.13 -8.04 0.08
C PRO A 40 -2.61 -8.79 -1.17
N GLY A 41 -3.55 -8.21 -1.92
CA GLY A 41 -3.98 -8.79 -3.19
C GLY A 41 -4.86 -10.05 -3.10
N ILE A 42 -5.34 -10.47 -1.92
CA ILE A 42 -6.24 -11.63 -1.78
C ILE A 42 -7.48 -11.54 -2.70
N LYS A 43 -7.98 -10.33 -2.98
CA LYS A 43 -9.12 -10.13 -3.91
C LYS A 43 -8.80 -10.46 -5.37
N LEU A 44 -7.52 -10.52 -5.77
CA LEU A 44 -7.09 -10.94 -7.11
C LEU A 44 -7.10 -12.46 -7.29
N LEU A 45 -7.14 -13.24 -6.20
CA LEU A 45 -7.12 -14.71 -6.22
C LEU A 45 -8.53 -15.33 -6.34
N LEU A 46 -9.57 -14.49 -6.35
CA LEU A 46 -10.98 -14.93 -6.31
C LEU A 46 -11.65 -15.00 -7.69
N THR A 47 -10.90 -14.80 -8.77
CA THR A 47 -11.34 -14.85 -10.17
C THR A 47 -10.44 -15.80 -10.93
#